data_AF-A0AAX2ZNF7-F1
#
_entry.id   AF-A0AAX2ZNF7-F1
#
_cell.length_a   1.000
_cell.length_b   1.000
_cell.length_c   1.000
_cell.angle_alpha   90.00
_cell.angle_beta   90.00
_cell.angle_gamma   90.00
#
_symmetry.space_group_name_H-M   'P 1'
#
loop_
_entity.id
_entity.type
_entity.pdbx_description
1 polymer ?
#
loop_
_entity_poly.entity_id
_entity_poly.type
_entity_poly.pdbx_seq_one_letter_code
_entity_poly.pdbx_strand_id
1 'polypeptide(L)'
;MERYKGFYIDKPYGNNIFSYEERENKKIFVPKLIEGDLEDVQIGDNIVFNEIDEDNEIKATGLKNLVKYKFEDKTIYIFDNHNHAFYFWIKSLKNKEFTKGCKLVHVDQHKDMREPNHYNVNIDSLNDVFMYTNQVLNVGNFIQPALKKEIFSQVTIIDSSYGFDAKIGGEYVLDIDLDIFSKDMDYIPYDFRLNRIKELIQGAKVITIATSPYFIEQDYAIKVLKELFNCDIIV
;
A
#
# COMPACT_ATOMS: atom_id res chain seq x y z
N MET A 1 -10.53 9.34 8.75
CA MET A 1 -9.92 9.53 10.07
C MET A 1 -10.62 8.70 11.14
N GLU A 2 -11.96 8.64 11.17
CA GLU A 2 -12.70 8.00 12.29
C GLU A 2 -12.33 6.53 12.64
N ARG A 3 -11.88 5.71 11.69
CA ARG A 3 -11.59 4.27 11.90
C ARG A 3 -10.12 3.98 12.18
N TYR A 4 -9.22 4.61 11.45
CA TYR A 4 -7.78 4.50 11.67
C TYR A 4 -7.35 5.44 12.79
N LYS A 5 -7.64 5.04 14.03
CA LYS A 5 -7.29 5.77 15.26
C LYS A 5 -6.01 5.26 15.94
N GLY A 6 -5.31 4.30 15.32
CA GLY A 6 -4.24 3.55 15.94
C GLY A 6 -4.82 2.38 16.73
N PHE A 7 -4.46 1.14 16.38
CA PHE A 7 -4.96 -0.05 17.07
C PHE A 7 -4.02 -1.25 16.86
N TYR A 8 -4.11 -2.22 17.76
CA TYR A 8 -3.40 -3.50 17.59
C TYR A 8 -4.30 -4.52 16.90
N ILE A 9 -3.66 -5.35 16.07
CA ILE A 9 -4.17 -6.65 15.66
C ILE A 9 -3.43 -7.69 16.49
N ASP A 10 -4.14 -8.36 17.38
CA ASP A 10 -3.60 -9.31 18.37
C ASP A 10 -4.08 -10.76 18.17
N LYS A 11 -4.77 -11.01 17.04
CA LYS A 11 -5.27 -12.32 16.63
C LYS A 11 -4.62 -12.75 15.31
N PRO A 12 -4.57 -14.05 14.99
CA PRO A 12 -3.92 -14.59 13.78
C PRO A 12 -4.77 -14.38 12.53
N TYR A 13 -5.00 -13.13 12.17
CA TYR A 13 -5.78 -12.76 10.99
C TYR A 13 -5.11 -11.60 10.25
N GLY A 14 -5.55 -11.34 9.02
CA GLY A 14 -4.95 -10.33 8.15
C GLY A 14 -3.43 -10.47 8.06
N ASN A 15 -2.68 -9.37 8.23
CA ASN A 15 -1.21 -9.42 8.25
C ASN A 15 -0.62 -10.06 9.51
N ASN A 16 -1.38 -10.25 10.60
CA ASN A 16 -0.81 -10.89 11.79
C ASN A 16 -0.84 -12.42 11.71
N ILE A 17 -1.37 -13.01 10.63
CA ILE A 17 -1.39 -14.47 10.46
C ILE A 17 0.00 -15.05 10.13
N PHE A 18 0.87 -14.25 9.53
CA PHE A 18 2.21 -14.60 9.10
C PHE A 18 3.06 -15.13 10.26
N SER A 19 3.54 -16.37 10.12
CA SER A 19 4.26 -17.16 11.13
C SER A 19 3.71 -17.04 12.55
N TYR A 20 2.39 -16.83 12.72
CA TYR A 20 1.85 -16.37 13.99
C TYR A 20 2.18 -17.31 15.14
N GLU A 21 2.11 -18.63 14.94
CA GLU A 21 2.38 -19.63 15.99
C GLU A 21 3.86 -19.69 16.39
N GLU A 22 4.77 -19.40 15.45
CA GLU A 22 6.22 -19.54 15.61
C GLU A 22 6.86 -18.31 16.26
N ARG A 23 6.31 -17.12 16.02
CA ARG A 23 6.83 -15.85 16.55
C ARG A 23 6.62 -15.68 18.06
N GLU A 24 7.53 -15.02 18.75
CA GLU A 24 7.35 -14.57 20.14
C GLU A 24 6.31 -13.43 20.22
N ASN A 25 6.43 -12.42 19.36
CA ASN A 25 5.50 -11.30 19.35
C ASN A 25 4.21 -11.68 18.61
N LYS A 26 3.06 -11.61 19.28
CA LYS A 26 1.75 -12.03 18.75
C LYS A 26 0.84 -10.88 18.30
N LYS A 27 1.37 -9.65 18.22
CA LYS A 27 0.57 -8.49 17.83
C LYS A 27 1.34 -7.55 16.90
N ILE A 28 0.62 -6.94 15.98
CA ILE A 28 1.13 -5.86 15.13
C ILE A 28 0.25 -4.63 15.34
N PHE A 29 0.83 -3.46 15.10
CA PHE A 29 0.13 -2.18 15.23
C PHE A 29 -0.24 -1.65 13.85
N VAL A 30 -1.45 -1.10 13.73
CA VAL A 30 -1.87 -0.30 12.58
C VAL A 30 -1.89 1.16 13.01
N PRO A 31 -1.01 2.02 12.44
CA PRO A 31 -0.95 3.43 12.79
C PRO A 31 -2.26 4.20 12.55
N LYS A 32 -2.42 5.32 13.25
CA LYS A 32 -3.55 6.22 13.00
C LYS A 32 -3.36 6.93 11.66
N LEU A 33 -4.47 7.25 10.99
CA LEU A 33 -4.48 8.09 9.80
C LEU A 33 -4.61 9.56 10.19
N ILE A 34 -3.67 10.37 9.75
CA ILE A 34 -3.73 11.84 9.85
C ILE A 34 -3.92 12.47 8.46
N GLU A 35 -4.38 13.72 8.44
CA GLU A 35 -4.23 14.58 7.27
C GLU A 35 -2.95 15.38 7.46
N GLY A 36 -2.08 15.38 6.46
CA GLY A 36 -0.73 15.93 6.56
C GLY A 36 -0.05 16.03 5.20
N ASP A 37 1.27 16.15 5.21
CA ASP A 37 2.12 16.20 4.03
C ASP A 37 3.28 15.19 4.08
N LEU A 38 4.27 15.33 3.20
CA LEU A 38 5.40 14.40 3.11
C LEU A 38 6.37 14.50 4.30
N GLU A 39 6.35 15.58 5.08
CA GLU A 39 7.14 15.71 6.31
C GLU A 39 6.52 14.97 7.50
N ASP A 40 5.21 14.70 7.43
CA ASP A 40 4.50 13.86 8.39
C ASP A 40 4.73 12.35 8.18
N VAL A 41 5.32 11.96 7.05
CA VAL A 41 5.72 10.58 6.76
C VAL A 41 7.03 10.28 7.50
N GLN A 42 6.88 9.83 8.75
CA GLN A 42 7.98 9.58 9.67
C GLN A 42 7.94 8.13 10.16
N ILE A 43 9.12 7.57 10.43
CA ILE A 43 9.25 6.27 11.09
C ILE A 43 8.68 6.36 12.51
N GLY A 44 7.92 5.34 12.90
CA GLY A 44 7.39 5.17 14.25
C GLY A 44 8.21 4.18 15.06
N ASP A 45 7.71 3.81 16.25
CA ASP A 45 8.40 2.84 17.12
C ASP A 45 7.65 1.50 17.25
N ASN A 46 6.51 1.36 16.57
CA ASN A 46 5.68 0.18 16.70
C ASN A 46 6.01 -0.87 15.63
N ILE A 47 5.99 -2.14 16.04
CA ILE A 47 6.03 -3.29 15.12
C ILE A 47 4.71 -3.32 14.35
N VAL A 48 4.78 -3.16 13.03
CA VAL A 48 3.60 -3.14 12.14
C VAL A 48 3.51 -4.36 11.24
N PHE A 49 4.61 -5.09 11.10
CA PHE A 49 4.67 -6.38 10.41
C PHE A 49 5.69 -7.28 11.11
N ASN A 50 5.43 -8.58 11.12
CA ASN A 50 6.29 -9.52 11.82
C ASN A 50 6.13 -10.93 11.25
N GLU A 51 7.25 -11.54 10.88
CA GLU A 51 7.36 -12.84 10.19
C GLU A 51 8.60 -13.58 10.75
N ILE A 52 8.64 -14.91 10.58
CA ILE A 52 9.88 -15.69 10.72
C ILE A 52 10.53 -15.78 9.34
N ASP A 53 11.77 -15.32 9.22
CA ASP A 53 12.59 -15.43 8.01
C ASP A 53 13.93 -16.06 8.34
N GLU A 54 14.30 -17.13 7.62
CA GLU A 54 15.49 -17.94 7.89
C GLU A 54 15.72 -18.24 9.39
N ASP A 55 14.68 -18.71 10.08
CA ASP A 55 14.65 -19.00 11.53
C ASP A 55 14.76 -17.77 12.46
N ASN A 56 14.82 -16.55 11.93
CA ASN A 56 14.87 -15.31 12.69
C ASN A 56 13.52 -14.62 12.72
N GLU A 57 13.10 -14.16 13.91
CA GLU A 57 11.90 -13.34 14.02
C GLU A 57 12.19 -11.88 13.63
N ILE A 58 11.69 -11.48 12.46
CA ILE A 58 11.84 -10.13 11.95
C ILE A 58 10.69 -9.27 12.45
N LYS A 59 11.00 -8.28 13.29
CA LYS A 59 10.05 -7.33 13.89
C LYS A 59 10.16 -5.99 13.16
N ALA A 60 9.40 -5.83 12.07
CA ALA A 60 9.48 -4.67 11.20
C ALA A 60 8.74 -3.46 11.80
N THR A 61 9.46 -2.35 11.93
CA THR A 61 8.92 -1.07 12.42
C THR A 61 8.49 -0.22 11.24
N GLY A 62 7.29 0.35 11.31
CA GLY A 62 6.69 1.10 10.20
C GLY A 62 6.56 2.59 10.46
N LEU A 63 5.52 3.19 9.88
CA LEU A 63 5.24 4.61 10.01
C LEU A 63 4.67 4.97 11.40
N LYS A 64 4.98 6.17 11.86
CA LYS A 64 4.38 6.79 13.05
C LYS A 64 2.89 7.05 12.85
N ASN A 65 2.52 7.49 11.66
CA ASN A 65 1.15 7.71 11.22
C ASN A 65 1.01 7.27 9.76
N LEU A 66 -0.16 6.76 9.39
CA LEU A 66 -0.57 6.76 8.00
C LEU A 66 -0.93 8.19 7.61
N VAL A 67 -0.61 8.61 6.39
CA VAL A 67 -0.79 10.00 5.96
C VAL A 67 -1.76 10.04 4.79
N LYS A 68 -2.81 10.86 4.93
CA LYS A 68 -3.60 11.34 3.80
C LYS A 68 -3.03 12.68 3.38
N TYR A 69 -2.45 12.73 2.18
CA TYR A 69 -1.83 13.90 1.59
C TYR A 69 -2.67 14.39 0.40
N LYS A 70 -2.72 15.71 0.21
CA LYS A 70 -3.33 16.34 -0.98
C LYS A 70 -2.23 16.90 -1.86
N PHE A 71 -2.10 16.34 -3.05
CA PHE A 71 -1.16 16.78 -4.07
C PHE A 71 -1.96 17.28 -5.27
N GLU A 72 -1.92 18.58 -5.52
CA GLU A 72 -2.78 19.23 -6.52
C GLU A 72 -4.28 18.93 -6.26
N ASP A 73 -4.98 18.36 -7.24
CA ASP A 73 -6.37 17.91 -7.16
C ASP A 73 -6.51 16.46 -6.67
N LYS A 74 -5.41 15.75 -6.39
CA LYS A 74 -5.37 14.31 -6.13
C LYS A 74 -5.32 14.01 -4.63
N THR A 75 -5.96 12.90 -4.24
CA THR A 75 -5.78 12.32 -2.90
C THR A 75 -4.70 11.26 -2.94
N ILE A 76 -3.76 11.36 -2.01
CA ILE A 76 -2.71 10.36 -1.80
C ILE A 76 -2.88 9.77 -0.40
N TYR A 77 -2.79 8.44 -0.31
CA TYR A 77 -2.74 7.73 0.96
C TYR A 77 -1.42 6.99 1.07
N ILE A 78 -0.68 7.24 2.15
CA ILE A 78 0.62 6.65 2.44
C ILE A 78 0.48 5.83 3.71
N PHE A 79 0.86 4.56 3.65
CA PHE A 79 0.67 3.60 4.74
C PHE A 79 1.79 2.55 4.75
N ASP A 80 1.83 1.73 5.80
CA ASP A 80 2.87 0.71 5.97
C ASP A 80 2.61 -0.52 5.08
N ASN A 81 1.56 -1.29 5.38
CA ASN A 81 1.26 -2.56 4.75
C ASN A 81 0.26 -2.40 3.60
N HIS A 82 0.51 -3.10 2.49
CA HIS A 82 -0.16 -2.84 1.23
C HIS A 82 -1.68 -3.09 1.21
N ASN A 83 -2.16 -4.04 2.02
CA ASN A 83 -3.59 -4.39 2.11
C ASN A 83 -4.50 -3.19 2.47
N HIS A 84 -3.95 -2.15 3.11
CA HIS A 84 -4.70 -0.94 3.44
C HIS A 84 -5.17 -0.16 2.20
N ALA A 85 -4.54 -0.37 1.03
CA ALA A 85 -4.98 0.18 -0.24
C ALA A 85 -6.47 -0.11 -0.50
N PHE A 86 -6.93 -1.34 -0.22
CA PHE A 86 -8.33 -1.74 -0.42
C PHE A 86 -9.34 -0.82 0.29
N TYR A 87 -9.07 -0.49 1.56
CA TYR A 87 -9.94 0.42 2.32
C TYR A 87 -9.93 1.82 1.71
N PHE A 88 -8.75 2.32 1.33
CA PHE A 88 -8.61 3.67 0.78
C PHE A 88 -9.18 3.81 -0.63
N TRP A 89 -9.13 2.79 -1.47
CA TRP A 89 -9.81 2.77 -2.76
C TRP A 89 -11.31 2.90 -2.59
N ILE A 90 -11.93 2.08 -1.74
CA ILE A 90 -13.39 2.13 -1.55
C ILE A 90 -13.81 3.45 -0.91
N LYS A 91 -13.05 3.94 0.07
CA LYS A 91 -13.29 5.26 0.66
C LYS A 91 -13.27 6.36 -0.40
N SER A 92 -12.28 6.34 -1.29
CA SER A 92 -12.13 7.36 -2.33
C SER A 92 -13.20 7.23 -3.43
N LEU A 93 -13.61 6.00 -3.76
CA LEU A 93 -14.76 5.75 -4.64
C LEU A 93 -16.05 6.34 -4.06
N LYS A 94 -16.30 6.13 -2.76
CA LYS A 94 -17.49 6.70 -2.08
C LYS A 94 -17.46 8.23 -2.02
N ASN A 95 -16.27 8.82 -2.01
CA ASN A 95 -16.07 10.26 -2.14
C ASN A 95 -16.16 10.76 -3.59
N LYS A 96 -16.40 9.87 -4.56
CA LYS A 96 -16.43 10.16 -6.01
C LYS A 96 -15.12 10.74 -6.55
N GLU A 97 -14.00 10.31 -5.96
CA GLU A 97 -12.65 10.74 -6.38
C GLU A 97 -12.18 10.02 -7.66
N PHE A 98 -12.83 8.90 -8.01
CA PHE A 98 -12.69 8.19 -9.29
C PHE A 98 -13.98 7.43 -9.63
N THR A 99 -14.06 6.91 -10.85
CA THR A 99 -15.21 6.20 -11.41
C THR A 99 -15.11 4.70 -11.13
N LYS A 100 -16.19 4.09 -10.62
CA LYS A 100 -16.26 2.63 -10.44
C LYS A 100 -15.98 1.92 -11.78
N GLY A 101 -15.12 0.92 -11.77
CA GLY A 101 -14.72 0.18 -12.96
C GLY A 101 -13.61 0.86 -13.77
N CYS A 102 -12.96 1.92 -13.26
CA CYS A 102 -11.71 2.41 -13.84
C CYS A 102 -10.61 1.33 -13.75
N LYS A 103 -9.43 1.62 -14.29
CA LYS A 103 -8.29 0.70 -14.21
C LYS A 103 -7.54 0.87 -12.88
N LEU A 104 -6.91 -0.20 -12.43
CA LEU A 104 -5.85 -0.13 -11.43
C LEU A 104 -4.50 -0.27 -12.14
N VAL A 105 -3.56 0.62 -11.85
CA VAL A 105 -2.14 0.44 -12.19
C VAL A 105 -1.42 0.17 -10.89
N HIS A 106 -0.80 -1.00 -10.78
CA HIS A 106 -0.14 -1.48 -9.58
C HIS A 106 1.35 -1.65 -9.87
N VAL A 107 2.18 -0.88 -9.17
CA VAL A 107 3.64 -0.85 -9.30
C VAL A 107 4.23 -1.43 -8.04
N ASP A 108 4.88 -2.59 -8.14
CA ASP A 108 5.21 -3.43 -6.99
C ASP A 108 6.22 -4.52 -7.40
N GLN A 109 7.11 -4.97 -6.51
CA GLN A 109 7.93 -6.17 -6.77
C GLN A 109 7.07 -7.44 -6.90
N HIS A 110 5.91 -7.46 -6.26
CA HIS A 110 4.94 -8.54 -6.17
C HIS A 110 3.70 -8.24 -7.02
N LYS A 111 2.79 -9.23 -7.08
CA LYS A 111 1.55 -9.10 -7.86
C LYS A 111 0.33 -8.83 -6.99
N ASP A 112 0.37 -9.27 -5.74
CA ASP A 112 -0.71 -9.16 -4.75
C ASP A 112 -2.11 -9.62 -5.19
N MET A 113 -2.10 -10.62 -6.06
CA MET A 113 -3.26 -11.26 -6.67
C MET A 113 -3.60 -12.62 -6.05
N ARG A 114 -3.07 -12.97 -4.87
CA ARG A 114 -3.46 -14.20 -4.18
C ARG A 114 -4.93 -14.13 -3.79
N GLU A 115 -5.56 -15.29 -3.65
CA GLU A 115 -6.96 -15.34 -3.25
C GLU A 115 -7.09 -15.21 -1.73
N PRO A 116 -8.02 -14.38 -1.22
CA PRO A 116 -8.34 -14.34 0.19
C PRO A 116 -9.23 -15.53 0.58
N ASN A 117 -9.39 -15.76 1.89
CA ASN A 117 -10.24 -16.83 2.41
C ASN A 117 -11.71 -16.74 1.91
N HIS A 118 -12.22 -15.53 1.69
CA HIS A 118 -13.54 -15.28 1.09
C HIS A 118 -13.65 -13.86 0.53
N TYR A 119 -14.65 -13.60 -0.32
CA TYR A 119 -14.97 -12.27 -0.89
C TYR A 119 -16.18 -11.58 -0.25
N ASN A 120 -16.63 -12.09 0.90
CA ASN A 120 -17.78 -11.55 1.63
C ASN A 120 -17.42 -10.20 2.27
N VAL A 121 -17.64 -9.12 1.53
CA VAL A 121 -17.54 -7.74 1.98
C VAL A 121 -18.64 -6.90 1.34
N ASN A 122 -19.29 -6.07 2.16
CA ASN A 122 -20.23 -5.05 1.76
C ASN A 122 -19.47 -3.73 1.54
N ILE A 123 -19.18 -3.42 0.27
CA ILE A 123 -18.44 -2.21 -0.12
C ILE A 123 -19.18 -0.90 0.18
N ASP A 124 -20.50 -0.96 0.42
CA ASP A 124 -21.29 0.20 0.83
C ASP A 124 -21.11 0.53 2.32
N SER A 125 -20.57 -0.39 3.12
CA SER A 125 -20.28 -0.18 4.54
C SER A 125 -18.78 0.00 4.78
N LEU A 126 -18.32 1.22 5.07
CA LEU A 126 -16.92 1.45 5.42
C LEU A 126 -16.50 0.74 6.72
N ASN A 127 -17.45 0.38 7.58
CA ASN A 127 -17.17 -0.49 8.73
C ASN A 127 -16.81 -1.89 8.27
N ASP A 128 -17.60 -2.46 7.37
CA ASP A 128 -17.35 -3.83 6.89
C ASP A 128 -16.06 -3.89 6.07
N VAL A 129 -15.83 -2.89 5.20
CA VAL A 129 -14.57 -2.77 4.46
C VAL A 129 -13.36 -2.67 5.40
N PHE A 130 -13.46 -1.85 6.46
CA PHE A 130 -12.37 -1.74 7.45
C PHE A 130 -12.10 -3.07 8.14
N MET A 131 -13.14 -3.79 8.57
CA MET A 131 -12.97 -5.11 9.20
C MET A 131 -12.38 -6.11 8.22
N TYR A 132 -12.88 -6.15 6.99
CA TYR A 132 -12.40 -7.04 5.95
C TYR A 132 -10.93 -6.79 5.60
N THR A 133 -10.52 -5.53 5.42
CA THR A 133 -9.13 -5.12 5.19
C THR A 133 -8.19 -5.62 6.28
N ASN A 134 -8.60 -5.55 7.56
CA ASN A 134 -7.71 -5.84 8.68
C ASN A 134 -7.79 -7.30 9.17
N GLN A 135 -8.86 -8.02 8.85
CA GLN A 135 -9.10 -9.38 9.36
C GLN A 135 -9.07 -10.46 8.28
N VAL A 136 -9.29 -10.12 7.01
CA VAL A 136 -9.33 -11.11 5.93
C VAL A 136 -8.19 -10.88 4.95
N LEU A 137 -7.89 -9.63 4.67
CA LEU A 137 -6.85 -9.27 3.72
C LEU A 137 -5.49 -9.19 4.39
N ASN A 138 -4.48 -9.61 3.64
CA ASN A 138 -3.09 -9.40 3.94
C ASN A 138 -2.37 -8.78 2.74
N VAL A 139 -1.09 -8.46 2.90
CA VAL A 139 -0.28 -7.81 1.85
C VAL A 139 -0.38 -8.53 0.50
N GLY A 140 -0.60 -9.85 0.45
CA GLY A 140 -0.59 -10.57 -0.83
C GLY A 140 -1.93 -10.77 -1.55
N ASN A 141 -3.08 -10.34 -1.01
CA ASN A 141 -4.39 -10.82 -1.49
C ASN A 141 -5.52 -9.77 -1.61
N PHE A 142 -5.20 -8.47 -1.64
CA PHE A 142 -6.20 -7.40 -1.56
C PHE A 142 -6.74 -6.94 -2.92
N ILE A 143 -6.06 -7.24 -4.04
CA ILE A 143 -6.49 -6.81 -5.37
C ILE A 143 -7.66 -7.64 -5.90
N GLN A 144 -7.64 -8.96 -5.69
CA GLN A 144 -8.71 -9.87 -6.16
C GLN A 144 -10.11 -9.44 -5.68
N PRO A 145 -10.33 -9.12 -4.39
CA PRO A 145 -11.58 -8.51 -3.93
C PRO A 145 -12.01 -7.26 -4.68
N ALA A 146 -11.06 -6.37 -5.00
CA ALA A 146 -11.38 -5.12 -5.70
C ALA A 146 -11.88 -5.38 -7.13
N LEU A 147 -11.29 -6.37 -7.81
CA LEU A 147 -11.75 -6.82 -9.12
C LEU A 147 -13.11 -7.52 -9.04
N LYS A 148 -13.30 -8.45 -8.11
CA LYS A 148 -14.58 -9.19 -7.93
C LYS A 148 -15.75 -8.27 -7.54
N LYS A 149 -15.47 -7.16 -6.86
CA LYS A 149 -16.47 -6.13 -6.51
C LYS A 149 -16.62 -5.04 -7.57
N GLU A 150 -15.92 -5.19 -8.70
CA GLU A 150 -15.93 -4.28 -9.84
C GLU A 150 -15.51 -2.85 -9.44
N ILE A 151 -14.73 -2.70 -8.37
CA ILE A 151 -14.11 -1.41 -8.02
C ILE A 151 -13.21 -0.99 -9.18
N PHE A 152 -12.46 -1.95 -9.70
CA PHE A 152 -11.67 -1.84 -10.92
C PHE A 152 -12.13 -2.86 -11.94
N SER A 153 -12.08 -2.52 -13.23
CA SER A 153 -12.39 -3.44 -14.33
C SER A 153 -11.25 -4.37 -14.68
N GLN A 154 -10.02 -3.92 -14.46
CA GLN A 154 -8.79 -4.65 -14.73
C GLN A 154 -7.62 -4.04 -13.94
N VAL A 155 -6.54 -4.81 -13.82
CA VAL A 155 -5.26 -4.37 -13.25
C VAL A 155 -4.17 -4.44 -14.32
N THR A 156 -3.31 -3.42 -14.36
CA THR A 156 -2.03 -3.45 -15.06
C THR A 156 -0.93 -3.52 -14.01
N ILE A 157 -0.19 -4.64 -14.01
CA ILE A 157 0.90 -4.90 -13.06
C ILE A 157 2.21 -4.43 -13.69
N ILE A 158 2.98 -3.66 -12.91
CA ILE A 158 4.31 -3.17 -13.25
C ILE A 158 5.28 -3.71 -12.20
N ASP A 159 5.78 -4.92 -12.47
CA ASP A 159 6.66 -5.72 -11.59
C ASP A 159 8.02 -6.07 -12.22
N SER A 160 8.25 -5.58 -13.43
CA SER A 160 9.36 -6.00 -14.29
C SER A 160 9.64 -4.96 -15.37
N SER A 161 10.80 -5.02 -16.02
CA SER A 161 11.17 -4.08 -17.09
C SER A 161 10.11 -4.00 -18.20
N TYR A 162 9.48 -5.13 -18.54
CA TYR A 162 8.39 -5.17 -19.51
C TYR A 162 7.12 -4.45 -19.00
N GLY A 163 6.81 -4.59 -17.71
CA GLY A 163 5.71 -3.87 -17.07
C GLY A 163 5.89 -2.35 -17.15
N PHE A 164 7.12 -1.85 -16.99
CA PHE A 164 7.42 -0.42 -17.08
C PHE A 164 7.13 0.19 -18.47
N ASP A 165 7.20 -0.62 -19.53
CA ASP A 165 6.85 -0.23 -20.91
C ASP A 165 5.32 -0.19 -21.16
N ALA A 166 4.49 -0.61 -20.20
CA ALA A 166 3.05 -0.66 -20.37
C ALA A 166 2.46 0.73 -20.61
N LYS A 167 1.70 0.86 -21.71
CA LYS A 167 0.97 2.09 -22.04
C LYS A 167 -0.33 2.16 -21.26
N ILE A 168 -0.41 3.13 -20.36
CA ILE A 168 -1.60 3.38 -19.55
C ILE A 168 -2.46 4.44 -20.24
N GLY A 169 -3.73 4.12 -20.44
CA GLY A 169 -4.71 5.05 -21.02
C GLY A 169 -6.07 4.91 -20.35
N GLY A 170 -6.87 5.97 -20.42
CA GLY A 170 -8.13 6.09 -19.69
C GLY A 170 -7.92 6.51 -18.23
N GLU A 171 -9.00 6.51 -17.45
CA GLU A 171 -8.95 6.81 -16.02
C GLU A 171 -8.38 5.63 -15.22
N TYR A 172 -7.51 5.92 -14.25
CA TYR A 172 -6.95 4.92 -13.36
C TYR A 172 -6.66 5.45 -11.96
N VAL A 173 -6.64 4.50 -11.02
CA VAL A 173 -6.02 4.65 -9.69
C VAL A 173 -4.62 4.05 -9.78
N LEU A 174 -3.64 4.75 -9.19
CA LEU A 174 -2.27 4.28 -9.09
C LEU A 174 -2.03 3.74 -7.70
N ASP A 175 -1.45 2.56 -7.63
CA ASP A 175 -1.08 1.88 -6.41
C ASP A 175 0.40 1.51 -6.49
N ILE A 176 1.17 1.91 -5.49
CA ILE A 176 2.63 1.81 -5.47
C ILE A 176 3.04 1.09 -4.19
N ASP A 177 3.71 -0.04 -4.31
CA ASP A 177 4.59 -0.53 -3.25
C ASP A 177 5.99 0.05 -3.48
N LEU A 178 6.58 0.64 -2.44
CA LEU A 178 7.93 1.19 -2.52
C LEU A 178 9.00 0.09 -2.55
N ASP A 179 8.65 -1.17 -2.25
CA ASP A 179 9.54 -2.32 -2.48
C ASP A 179 9.92 -2.51 -3.95
N ILE A 180 9.23 -1.85 -4.90
CA ILE A 180 9.69 -1.75 -6.29
C ILE A 180 11.07 -1.10 -6.39
N PHE A 181 11.52 -0.39 -5.36
CA PHE A 181 12.85 0.20 -5.22
C PHE A 181 13.83 -0.63 -4.37
N SER A 182 13.44 -1.81 -3.91
CA SER A 182 14.30 -2.74 -3.17
C SER A 182 15.52 -3.18 -4.01
N LYS A 183 16.51 -3.77 -3.33
CA LYS A 183 17.73 -4.29 -3.96
C LYS A 183 17.43 -5.38 -4.99
N ASP A 184 16.37 -6.16 -4.78
CA ASP A 184 15.97 -7.23 -5.70
C ASP A 184 15.56 -6.67 -7.08
N MET A 185 15.14 -5.41 -7.11
CA MET A 185 14.69 -4.71 -8.31
C MET A 185 15.80 -3.88 -8.99
N ASP A 186 17.04 -3.94 -8.51
CA ASP A 186 18.17 -3.16 -9.05
C ASP A 186 18.61 -3.55 -10.47
N TYR A 187 18.13 -4.69 -10.98
CA TYR A 187 18.29 -5.01 -12.39
C TYR A 187 17.54 -4.04 -13.32
N ILE A 188 16.57 -3.27 -12.78
CA ILE A 188 15.90 -2.17 -13.46
C ILE A 188 16.53 -0.84 -13.01
N PRO A 189 17.06 -0.01 -13.92
CA PRO A 189 17.70 1.26 -13.56
C PRO A 189 16.80 2.15 -12.69
N TYR A 190 17.37 2.70 -11.61
CA TYR A 190 16.66 3.54 -10.64
C TYR A 190 15.94 4.72 -11.30
N ASP A 191 16.66 5.53 -12.09
CA ASP A 191 16.11 6.70 -12.77
C ASP A 191 14.96 6.33 -13.73
N PHE A 192 15.03 5.15 -14.36
CA PHE A 192 13.97 4.68 -15.23
C PHE A 192 12.70 4.35 -14.42
N ARG A 193 12.83 3.61 -13.31
CA ARG A 193 11.71 3.33 -12.39
C ARG A 193 11.10 4.64 -11.86
N LEU A 194 11.95 5.53 -11.33
CA LEU A 194 11.55 6.80 -10.73
C LEU A 194 10.80 7.69 -11.73
N ASN A 195 11.36 7.91 -12.93
CA ASN A 195 10.74 8.76 -13.94
C ASN A 195 9.42 8.18 -14.44
N ARG A 196 9.34 6.86 -14.63
CA ARG A 196 8.09 6.23 -15.06
C ARG A 196 6.99 6.36 -14.00
N ILE A 197 7.32 6.16 -12.72
CA ILE A 197 6.34 6.32 -11.64
C ILE A 197 5.90 7.79 -11.53
N LYS A 198 6.80 8.76 -11.69
CA LYS A 198 6.46 10.19 -11.77
C LYS A 198 5.45 10.49 -12.88
N GLU A 199 5.62 9.91 -14.07
CA GLU A 199 4.64 10.05 -15.16
C GLU A 199 3.26 9.46 -14.79
N LEU A 200 3.25 8.30 -14.12
CA LEU A 200 2.01 7.66 -13.66
C LEU A 200 1.30 8.51 -12.58
N ILE A 201 2.06 9.12 -11.67
CA ILE A 201 1.52 10.01 -10.63
C ILE A 201 0.73 11.17 -11.26
N GLN A 202 1.24 11.75 -12.35
CA GLN A 202 0.59 12.86 -13.04
C GLN A 202 -0.78 12.48 -13.64
N GLY A 203 -0.91 11.26 -14.16
CA GLY A 203 -2.14 10.80 -14.81
C GLY A 203 -3.18 10.16 -13.89
N ALA A 204 -2.82 9.84 -12.65
CA ALA A 204 -3.69 9.14 -11.70
C ALA A 204 -4.76 10.05 -11.08
N LYS A 205 -5.91 9.47 -10.71
CA LYS A 205 -6.98 10.17 -9.95
C LYS A 205 -6.78 10.10 -8.44
N VAL A 206 -6.39 8.94 -7.96
CA VAL A 206 -6.09 8.64 -6.56
C VAL A 206 -4.81 7.81 -6.55
N ILE A 207 -4.00 8.02 -5.52
CA ILE A 207 -2.71 7.34 -5.36
C ILE A 207 -2.70 6.67 -3.98
N THR A 208 -2.36 5.39 -3.95
CA THR A 208 -2.07 4.63 -2.72
C THR A 208 -0.61 4.21 -2.73
N ILE A 209 0.08 4.38 -1.61
CA ILE A 209 1.51 4.10 -1.49
C ILE A 209 1.77 3.30 -0.21
N ALA A 210 2.32 2.09 -0.35
CA ALA A 210 2.81 1.27 0.76
C ALA A 210 4.32 1.52 0.97
N THR A 211 4.74 1.72 2.22
CA THR A 211 6.18 1.81 2.56
C THR A 211 6.79 0.46 2.88
N SER A 212 5.97 -0.57 3.10
CA SER A 212 6.35 -1.99 3.13
C SER A 212 7.58 -2.32 3.99
N PRO A 213 7.51 -2.07 5.31
CA PRO A 213 8.65 -2.15 6.24
C PRO A 213 9.31 -3.52 6.39
N TYR A 214 8.66 -4.58 5.92
CA TYR A 214 9.28 -5.90 5.87
C TYR A 214 10.14 -6.10 4.60
N PHE A 215 9.79 -5.44 3.50
CA PHE A 215 10.37 -5.67 2.18
C PHE A 215 11.42 -4.61 1.80
N ILE A 216 11.38 -3.43 2.42
CA ILE A 216 12.32 -2.33 2.18
C ILE A 216 12.60 -1.51 3.45
N GLU A 217 13.87 -1.12 3.62
CA GLU A 217 14.32 -0.27 4.72
C GLU A 217 13.56 1.06 4.73
N GLN A 218 12.97 1.41 5.88
CA GLN A 218 12.01 2.52 5.95
C GLN A 218 12.62 3.90 5.66
N ASP A 219 13.85 4.16 6.11
CA ASP A 219 14.53 5.41 5.79
C ASP A 219 14.71 5.58 4.28
N TYR A 220 15.03 4.48 3.59
CA TYR A 220 15.21 4.48 2.15
C TYR A 220 13.87 4.58 1.41
N ALA A 221 12.82 3.87 1.85
CA ALA A 221 11.48 3.99 1.29
C ALA A 221 10.97 5.45 1.39
N ILE A 222 11.10 6.09 2.56
CA ILE A 222 10.70 7.48 2.77
C ILE A 222 11.54 8.44 1.91
N LYS A 223 12.84 8.18 1.77
CA LYS A 223 13.70 8.94 0.85
C LYS A 223 13.16 8.88 -0.59
N VAL A 224 12.93 7.69 -1.12
CA VAL A 224 12.42 7.50 -2.49
C VAL A 224 11.03 8.13 -2.67
N LEU A 225 10.15 7.99 -1.68
CA LEU A 225 8.85 8.66 -1.66
C LEU A 225 9.01 10.18 -1.84
N LYS A 226 9.93 10.83 -1.12
CA LYS A 226 10.18 12.26 -1.27
C LYS A 226 10.73 12.60 -2.67
N GLU A 227 11.59 11.76 -3.24
CA GLU A 227 12.10 11.94 -4.61
C GLU A 227 10.99 11.84 -5.67
N LEU A 228 10.01 10.94 -5.49
CA LEU A 228 8.85 10.81 -6.40
C LEU A 228 8.03 12.10 -6.51
N PHE A 229 7.98 12.90 -5.44
CA PHE A 229 7.26 14.17 -5.41
C PHE A 229 8.17 15.40 -5.55
N ASN A 230 9.43 15.22 -5.94
CA ASN A 230 10.44 16.28 -6.11
C ASN A 230 10.65 17.15 -4.86
N CYS A 231 10.52 16.58 -3.67
CA CYS A 231 10.97 17.27 -2.46
C CYS A 231 12.50 17.19 -2.41
N ASP A 232 13.18 18.34 -2.37
CA ASP A 232 14.64 18.40 -2.21
C ASP A 232 15.04 17.68 -0.92
N ILE A 233 15.75 16.55 -1.06
CA ILE A 233 16.41 15.91 0.08
C ILE A 233 17.69 16.70 0.29
N ILE A 234 17.68 17.60 1.26
CA ILE A 234 18.92 18.17 1.77
C ILE A 234 19.66 17.01 2.46
N VAL A 235 20.70 16.53 1.79
CA VAL A 235 21.67 15.52 2.26
C VAL A 235 22.47 16.08 3.44
#